data_AF-A0A3M1MYX4-F1
#
_entry.id   AF-A0A3M1MYX4-F1
#
_cell.length_a   1.000
_cell.length_b   1.000
_cell.length_c   1.000
_cell.angle_alpha   90.00
_cell.angle_beta   90.00
_cell.angle_gamma   90.00
#
_symmetry.space_group_name_H-M   'P 1'
#
loop_
_entity.id
_entity.type
_entity.pdbx_description
1 polymer ?
#
loop_
_entity_poly.entity_id
_entity_poly.type
_entity_poly.pdbx_seq_one_letter_code
_entity_poly.pdbx_strand_id
1 'polypeptide(L)'
;MSSRTKSLLTTLTLLAILAAGAFLRFSYLRWDEFTYMHPDERFLIWVTADMRPVESLGAFFDTAASTLNPHNVGHTFFVYGTFPLFATRYLADALFDVPPGWQEIALTGRALSALFDLGTVLLVYLTAAALFRRRTALLAAAFYAFAVLPIQLSHFYKEDTFLN
;
A
#
# COMPACT_ATOMS: atom_id res chain seq x y z
N MET A 1 -9.80 30.55 -23.97
CA MET A 1 -9.86 29.98 -22.60
C MET A 1 -8.61 30.39 -21.82
N SER A 2 -8.76 31.01 -20.64
CA SER A 2 -7.63 31.55 -19.87
C SER A 2 -6.66 30.45 -19.41
N SER A 3 -5.39 30.80 -19.16
CA SER A 3 -4.40 29.87 -18.59
C SER A 3 -4.86 29.29 -17.26
N ARG A 4 -5.54 30.09 -16.42
CA ARG A 4 -6.14 29.67 -15.15
C ARG A 4 -7.21 28.60 -15.36
N THR A 5 -8.13 28.79 -16.31
CA THR A 5 -9.19 27.83 -16.61
C THR A 5 -8.62 26.48 -17.09
N LYS A 6 -7.57 26.50 -17.93
CA LYS A 6 -6.89 25.27 -18.38
C LYS A 6 -6.22 24.53 -17.22
N SER A 7 -5.57 25.26 -16.31
CA SER A 7 -4.91 24.67 -15.14
C SER A 7 -5.92 24.07 -14.15
N LEU A 8 -7.03 24.78 -13.91
CA LEU A 8 -8.12 24.29 -13.09
C LEU A 8 -8.71 22.99 -13.66
N LEU A 9 -8.99 22.97 -14.97
CA LEU A 9 -9.53 21.78 -15.62
C LEU A 9 -8.60 20.58 -15.48
N THR A 10 -7.29 20.75 -15.74
CA THR A 10 -6.31 19.67 -15.52
C THR A 10 -6.32 19.15 -14.09
N THR A 11 -6.39 20.04 -13.12
CA THR A 11 -6.40 19.68 -11.69
C THR A 11 -7.66 18.88 -11.36
N LEU A 12 -8.83 19.36 -11.80
CA LEU A 12 -10.10 18.65 -11.58
C LEU A 12 -10.13 17.28 -12.28
N THR A 13 -9.58 17.17 -13.49
CA THR A 13 -9.48 15.87 -14.18
C THR A 13 -8.57 14.91 -13.42
N LEU A 14 -7.42 15.37 -12.93
CA LEU A 14 -6.53 14.53 -12.12
C LEU A 14 -7.20 14.08 -10.82
N LEU A 15 -7.88 14.99 -10.12
CA LEU A 15 -8.62 14.65 -8.90
C LEU A 15 -9.73 13.64 -9.17
N ALA A 16 -10.44 13.74 -10.31
CA ALA A 16 -11.43 12.76 -10.71
C ALA A 16 -10.81 11.38 -11.00
N ILE A 17 -9.65 11.33 -11.66
CA ILE A 17 -8.91 10.08 -11.91
C ILE A 17 -8.47 9.44 -10.58
N LEU A 18 -7.90 10.24 -9.67
CA LEU A 18 -7.47 9.75 -8.36
C LEU A 18 -8.65 9.27 -7.51
N ALA A 19 -9.78 9.99 -7.52
CA ALA A 19 -10.98 9.58 -6.80
C ALA A 19 -11.56 8.27 -7.36
N ALA A 20 -11.61 8.11 -8.69
CA ALA A 20 -12.05 6.87 -9.32
C ALA A 20 -11.06 5.72 -9.02
N GLY A 21 -9.76 5.97 -9.13
CA GLY A 21 -8.72 5.00 -8.80
C GLY A 21 -8.77 4.57 -7.34
N ALA A 22 -8.99 5.50 -6.41
CA ALA A 22 -9.19 5.23 -4.99
C ALA A 22 -10.44 4.37 -4.77
N PHE A 23 -11.57 4.73 -5.37
CA PHE A 23 -12.79 3.94 -5.26
C PHE A 23 -12.57 2.48 -5.67
N LEU A 24 -11.88 2.23 -6.79
CA LEU A 24 -11.61 0.87 -7.27
C LEU A 24 -10.68 0.06 -6.34
N ARG A 25 -9.70 0.71 -5.70
CA ARG A 25 -8.69 0.05 -4.84
C ARG A 25 -9.17 -0.17 -3.41
N PHE A 26 -9.99 0.74 -2.89
CA PHE A 26 -10.48 0.69 -1.50
C PHE A 26 -11.86 0.06 -1.35
N SER A 27 -12.58 -0.16 -2.44
CA SER A 27 -13.87 -0.87 -2.38
C SER A 27 -13.64 -2.30 -1.91
N TYR A 28 -14.39 -2.73 -0.90
CA TYR A 28 -14.45 -4.14 -0.48
C TYR A 28 -13.09 -4.73 -0.02
N LEU A 29 -12.35 -4.04 0.87
CA LEU A 29 -11.09 -4.54 1.45
C LEU A 29 -11.17 -5.96 2.09
N ARG A 30 -12.37 -6.41 2.44
CA ARG A 30 -12.66 -7.76 3.00
C ARG A 30 -13.16 -8.74 1.94
N TRP A 31 -12.70 -8.61 0.70
CA TRP A 31 -13.34 -9.25 -0.44
C TRP A 31 -13.32 -10.78 -0.44
N ASP A 32 -12.31 -11.36 0.20
CA ASP A 32 -12.11 -12.80 0.35
C ASP A 32 -12.71 -13.36 1.64
N GLU A 33 -13.44 -12.55 2.41
CA GLU A 33 -14.02 -12.92 3.71
C GLU A 33 -13.02 -13.54 4.69
N PHE A 34 -11.74 -13.11 4.62
CA PHE A 34 -10.65 -13.64 5.45
C PHE A 34 -10.41 -15.15 5.25
N THR A 35 -10.57 -15.64 4.02
CA THR A 35 -10.17 -17.00 3.64
C THR A 35 -8.66 -17.13 3.43
N TYR A 36 -7.94 -16.01 3.25
CA TYR A 36 -6.48 -15.95 3.10
C TYR A 36 -5.95 -16.83 1.96
N MET A 37 -6.65 -16.81 0.82
CA MET A 37 -6.34 -17.69 -0.32
C MET A 37 -5.00 -17.37 -1.00
N HIS A 38 -4.58 -16.10 -0.96
CA HIS A 38 -3.33 -15.69 -1.61
C HIS A 38 -2.13 -16.05 -0.70
N PRO A 39 -1.20 -16.90 -1.18
CA PRO A 39 -0.14 -17.43 -0.34
C PRO A 39 0.80 -16.35 0.18
N ASP A 40 1.20 -15.39 -0.67
CA ASP A 40 2.12 -14.31 -0.27
C ASP A 40 1.48 -13.40 0.79
N GLU A 41 0.27 -12.90 0.55
CA GLU A 41 -0.48 -12.13 1.55
C GLU A 41 -0.61 -12.88 2.88
N ARG A 42 -0.99 -14.16 2.84
CA ARG A 42 -1.11 -14.97 4.06
C ARG A 42 0.22 -15.06 4.80
N PHE A 43 1.34 -15.17 4.08
CA PHE A 43 2.66 -15.17 4.67
C PHE A 43 3.01 -13.81 5.31
N LEU A 44 2.75 -12.68 4.63
CA LEU A 44 2.96 -11.36 5.21
C LEU A 44 2.09 -11.11 6.45
N ILE A 45 0.83 -11.55 6.43
CA ILE A 45 -0.07 -11.46 7.59
C ILE A 45 0.51 -12.22 8.77
N TRP A 46 0.94 -13.47 8.54
CA TRP A 46 1.50 -14.31 9.59
C TRP A 46 2.76 -13.68 10.20
N VAL A 47 3.71 -13.26 9.37
CA VAL A 47 4.95 -12.62 9.82
C VAL A 47 4.64 -11.34 10.62
N THR A 48 3.75 -10.49 10.09
CA THR A 48 3.40 -9.21 10.74
C THR A 48 2.67 -9.42 12.07
N ALA A 49 1.83 -10.44 12.19
CA ALA A 49 1.12 -10.78 13.42
C ALA A 49 2.06 -11.22 14.54
N ASP A 50 3.13 -11.95 14.20
CA ASP A 50 4.14 -12.42 15.16
C ASP A 50 5.15 -11.34 15.57
N MET A 51 5.35 -10.30 14.75
CA MET A 51 6.17 -9.14 15.08
C MET A 51 5.56 -8.32 16.22
N ARG A 52 6.40 -7.65 17.02
CA ARG A 52 5.94 -6.77 18.11
C ARG A 52 6.62 -5.40 18.03
N PRO A 53 5.93 -4.30 18.41
CA PRO A 53 6.55 -2.99 18.54
C PRO A 53 7.77 -3.02 19.45
N VAL A 54 8.80 -2.26 19.09
CA VAL A 54 9.96 -2.04 19.95
C VAL A 54 9.80 -0.77 20.77
N GLU A 55 10.38 -0.75 21.97
CA GLU A 55 10.27 0.37 22.93
C GLU A 55 11.19 1.55 22.59
N SER A 56 12.17 1.37 21.69
CA SER A 56 13.12 2.42 21.33
C SER A 56 13.67 2.28 19.92
N LEU A 57 14.18 3.38 19.38
CA LEU A 57 14.91 3.38 18.09
C LEU A 57 16.17 2.50 18.15
N GLY A 58 16.84 2.40 19.31
CA GLY A 58 17.98 1.51 19.48
C GLY A 58 17.60 0.04 19.28
N ALA A 59 16.48 -0.38 19.87
CA ALA A 59 15.95 -1.74 19.69
C ALA A 59 15.48 -2.01 18.24
N PHE A 60 15.04 -0.98 17.50
CA PHE A 60 14.74 -1.13 16.06
C PHE A 60 16.01 -1.49 15.27
N PHE A 61 17.13 -0.82 15.52
CA PHE A 61 18.40 -1.02 14.81
C PHE A 61 19.24 -2.19 15.32
N ASP A 62 18.85 -2.82 16.43
CA ASP A 62 19.47 -4.07 16.88
C ASP A 62 18.93 -5.26 16.08
N THR A 63 19.59 -5.56 14.95
CA THR A 63 19.19 -6.66 14.06
C THR A 63 19.12 -8.01 14.76
N ALA A 64 19.96 -8.24 15.78
CA ALA A 64 20.06 -9.54 16.47
C ALA A 64 18.92 -9.78 17.46
N ALA A 65 18.32 -8.72 18.01
CA ALA A 65 17.29 -8.83 19.04
C ALA A 65 15.93 -8.20 18.67
N SER A 66 15.86 -7.35 17.65
CA SER A 66 14.64 -6.62 17.29
C SER A 66 13.46 -7.55 17.01
N THR A 67 12.35 -7.35 17.71
CA THR A 67 11.08 -8.06 17.49
C THR A 67 10.38 -7.63 16.21
N LEU A 68 10.90 -6.61 15.51
CA LEU A 68 10.46 -6.20 14.18
C LEU A 68 11.25 -6.88 13.07
N ASN A 69 12.25 -7.69 13.41
CA ASN A 69 12.95 -8.52 12.45
C ASN A 69 12.25 -9.89 12.34
N PRO A 70 11.71 -10.27 11.16
CA PRO A 70 11.06 -11.57 10.95
C PRO A 70 11.92 -12.76 11.40
N HIS A 71 13.24 -12.69 11.23
CA HIS A 71 14.16 -13.75 11.63
C HIS A 71 14.16 -14.00 13.14
N ASN A 72 13.87 -12.98 13.96
CA ASN A 72 13.85 -13.07 15.43
C ASN A 72 12.49 -13.51 15.98
N VAL A 73 11.46 -13.61 15.14
CA VAL A 73 10.10 -14.05 15.50
C VAL A 73 9.71 -15.36 14.80
N GLY A 74 10.71 -16.16 14.40
CA GLY A 74 10.50 -17.51 13.86
C GLY A 74 10.36 -17.60 12.33
N HIS A 75 10.44 -16.47 11.62
CA HIS A 75 10.29 -16.39 10.17
C HIS A 75 11.65 -16.26 9.47
N THR A 76 12.51 -17.26 9.62
CA THR A 76 13.92 -17.20 9.17
C THR A 76 14.10 -17.20 7.65
N PHE A 77 13.05 -17.49 6.88
CA PHE A 77 13.06 -17.50 5.41
C PHE A 77 12.45 -16.20 4.81
N PHE A 78 12.29 -15.14 5.59
CA PHE A 78 11.80 -13.88 5.04
C PHE A 78 12.89 -13.18 4.20
N VAL A 79 12.64 -12.98 2.91
CA VAL A 79 13.62 -12.45 1.94
C VAL A 79 13.25 -11.09 1.33
N TYR A 80 12.13 -10.51 1.77
CA TYR A 80 11.59 -9.27 1.24
C TYR A 80 12.01 -8.06 2.07
N GLY A 81 11.70 -6.85 1.59
CA GLY A 81 11.84 -5.64 2.39
C GLY A 81 10.89 -5.64 3.59
N THR A 82 11.35 -5.17 4.75
CA THR A 82 10.55 -5.19 6.00
C THR A 82 9.66 -3.96 6.20
N PHE A 83 9.75 -2.96 5.32
CA PHE A 83 8.93 -1.73 5.40
C PHE A 83 7.42 -1.97 5.45
N PRO A 84 6.84 -2.79 4.56
CA PRO A 84 5.41 -3.09 4.62
C PRO A 84 5.00 -3.70 5.97
N LEU A 85 5.86 -4.53 6.56
CA LEU A 85 5.60 -5.23 7.82
C LEU A 85 5.49 -4.25 8.99
N PHE A 86 6.51 -3.42 9.23
CA PHE A 86 6.45 -2.49 10.36
C PHE A 86 5.42 -1.37 10.13
N ALA A 87 5.23 -0.90 8.90
CA ALA A 87 4.20 0.09 8.60
C ALA A 87 2.80 -0.47 8.93
N THR A 88 2.52 -1.71 8.51
CA THR A 88 1.26 -2.38 8.83
C THR A 88 1.12 -2.65 10.32
N ARG A 89 2.17 -3.16 10.98
CA ARG A 89 2.15 -3.47 12.41
C ARG A 89 1.82 -2.24 13.26
N TYR A 90 2.59 -1.16 13.08
CA TYR A 90 2.40 0.05 13.86
C TYR A 90 1.07 0.74 13.56
N LEU A 91 0.63 0.73 12.31
CA LEU A 91 -0.67 1.31 11.96
C LEU A 91 -1.82 0.49 12.56
N ALA A 92 -1.73 -0.85 12.54
CA ALA A 92 -2.73 -1.70 13.15
C ALA A 92 -2.77 -1.51 14.68
N ASP A 93 -1.61 -1.49 15.35
CA ASP A 93 -1.56 -1.20 16.80
C ASP A 93 -2.14 0.19 17.13
N ALA A 94 -2.07 1.16 16.22
CA ALA A 94 -2.64 2.50 16.41
C ALA A 94 -4.16 2.58 16.11
N LEU A 95 -4.68 1.69 15.27
CA LEU A 95 -6.08 1.69 14.84
C LEU A 95 -6.99 0.81 15.71
N PHE A 96 -6.43 -0.19 16.38
CA PHE A 96 -7.19 -1.20 17.14
C PHE A 96 -6.82 -1.18 18.62
N ASP A 97 -7.83 -1.22 19.50
CA ASP A 97 -7.66 -1.18 20.96
C ASP A 97 -7.14 -2.50 21.57
N VAL A 98 -7.05 -3.55 20.76
CA VAL A 98 -6.52 -4.86 21.13
C VAL A 98 -5.30 -5.17 20.27
N PRO A 99 -4.36 -6.00 20.77
CA PRO A 99 -3.25 -6.47 19.94
C PRO A 99 -3.78 -7.03 18.61
N PRO A 100 -3.34 -6.51 17.46
CA PRO A 100 -3.93 -6.84 16.17
C PRO A 100 -3.67 -8.31 15.83
N GLY A 101 -4.75 -9.02 15.49
CA GLY A 101 -4.71 -10.37 14.98
C GLY A 101 -4.62 -10.37 13.46
N TRP A 102 -4.85 -11.54 12.86
CA TRP A 102 -4.72 -11.72 11.42
C TRP A 102 -5.70 -10.86 10.62
N GLN A 103 -6.92 -10.65 11.12
CA GLN A 103 -7.93 -9.85 10.42
C GLN A 103 -7.56 -8.37 10.40
N GLU A 104 -7.14 -7.83 11.55
CA GLU A 104 -6.72 -6.44 11.70
C GLU A 104 -5.48 -6.15 10.84
N ILE A 105 -4.51 -7.06 10.84
CA ILE A 105 -3.33 -6.97 9.98
C ILE A 105 -3.70 -7.05 8.51
N ALA A 106 -4.57 -7.97 8.10
CA ALA A 106 -5.00 -8.10 6.70
C ALA A 106 -5.70 -6.82 6.21
N LEU A 107 -6.65 -6.29 6.98
CA LEU A 107 -7.35 -5.05 6.61
C LEU A 107 -6.41 -3.86 6.51
N THR A 108 -5.51 -3.71 7.49
CA THR A 108 -4.53 -2.61 7.53
C THR A 108 -3.56 -2.72 6.36
N GLY A 109 -3.02 -3.92 6.11
CA GLY A 109 -2.07 -4.17 5.03
C GLY A 109 -2.68 -3.95 3.65
N ARG A 110 -3.94 -4.38 3.44
CA ARG A 110 -4.68 -4.11 2.18
C ARG A 110 -4.97 -2.62 2.00
N ALA A 111 -5.35 -1.91 3.06
CA ALA A 111 -5.55 -0.47 2.99
C ALA A 111 -4.26 0.28 2.64
N LEU A 112 -3.12 -0.13 3.22
CA LEU A 112 -1.82 0.42 2.86
C LEU A 112 -1.43 0.07 1.42
N SER A 113 -1.62 -1.18 0.98
CA SER A 113 -1.40 -1.60 -0.41
C SER A 113 -2.19 -0.74 -1.41
N ALA A 114 -3.48 -0.52 -1.14
CA ALA A 114 -4.34 0.37 -1.92
C ALA A 114 -3.86 1.84 -1.91
N LEU A 115 -3.35 2.33 -0.77
CA LEU A 115 -2.81 3.68 -0.64
C LEU A 115 -1.54 3.87 -1.46
N PHE A 116 -0.60 2.92 -1.38
CA PHE A 116 0.67 3.00 -2.12
C PHE A 116 0.43 2.87 -3.64
N ASP A 117 -0.43 1.94 -4.08
CA ASP A 117 -0.76 1.81 -5.51
C ASP A 117 -1.49 3.06 -6.05
N LEU A 118 -2.35 3.69 -5.25
CA LEU A 118 -2.93 5.00 -5.59
C LEU A 118 -1.87 6.10 -5.65
N GLY A 119 -0.86 6.05 -4.77
CA GLY A 119 0.34 6.88 -4.84
C GLY A 119 1.07 6.69 -6.17
N THR A 120 1.22 5.46 -6.65
CA THR A 120 1.81 5.16 -7.96
C THR A 120 1.03 5.79 -9.11
N VAL A 121 -0.31 5.85 -9.06
CA VAL A 121 -1.13 6.62 -10.05
C VAL A 121 -0.67 8.09 -10.11
N LEU A 122 -0.46 8.72 -8.96
CA LEU A 122 0.02 10.10 -8.88
C LEU A 122 1.47 10.22 -9.40
N LEU A 123 2.35 9.29 -9.05
CA LEU A 123 3.74 9.27 -9.53
C LEU A 123 3.83 9.09 -11.05
N VAL A 124 2.98 8.23 -11.63
CA VAL A 124 2.84 8.08 -13.09
C VAL A 124 2.44 9.41 -13.73
N TYR A 125 1.45 10.12 -13.15
CA TYR A 125 1.08 11.46 -13.62
C TYR A 125 2.27 12.43 -13.55
N LEU A 126 2.93 12.53 -12.39
CA LEU A 126 4.02 13.48 -12.17
C LEU A 126 5.20 13.23 -13.12
N THR A 127 5.57 11.96 -13.30
CA THR A 127 6.64 11.54 -14.20
C THR A 127 6.29 11.85 -15.65
N ALA A 128 5.10 11.50 -16.11
CA ALA A 128 4.65 11.82 -17.46
C ALA A 128 4.48 13.34 -17.68
N ALA A 129 4.14 14.11 -16.64
CA ALA A 129 4.05 15.56 -16.73
C ALA A 129 5.43 16.24 -16.77
N ALA A 130 6.46 15.60 -16.20
CA ALA A 130 7.85 16.07 -16.28
C ALA A 130 8.46 15.82 -17.67
N LEU A 131 8.08 14.72 -18.33
CA LEU A 131 8.66 14.30 -19.62
C LEU A 131 7.83 14.72 -20.84
N PHE A 132 6.52 14.87 -20.68
CA PHE A 132 5.58 15.10 -21.77
C PHE A 132 4.60 16.24 -21.46
N ARG A 133 3.55 16.36 -22.29
CA ARG A 133 2.49 17.35 -22.09
C ARG A 133 1.51 16.85 -21.02
N ARG A 134 0.89 17.79 -20.28
CA ARG A 134 -0.13 17.49 -19.25
C ARG A 134 -1.27 16.58 -19.73
N ARG A 135 -1.66 16.66 -21.01
CA ARG A 135 -2.68 15.77 -21.59
C ARG A 135 -2.22 14.30 -21.61
N THR A 136 -0.97 14.07 -22.03
CA THR A 136 -0.35 12.74 -22.02
C THR A 136 -0.23 12.21 -20.60
N ALA A 137 0.13 13.08 -19.65
CA ALA A 137 0.21 12.71 -18.23
C ALA A 137 -1.15 12.27 -17.65
N LEU A 138 -2.22 13.01 -17.95
CA LEU A 138 -3.58 12.63 -17.55
C LEU A 138 -4.01 11.28 -18.15
N LEU A 139 -3.68 11.03 -19.42
CA LEU A 139 -3.99 9.75 -20.07
C LEU A 139 -3.19 8.60 -19.46
N ALA A 140 -1.90 8.79 -19.19
CA ALA A 140 -1.06 7.79 -18.52
C ALA A 140 -1.60 7.43 -17.13
N ALA A 141 -1.95 8.45 -16.33
CA ALA A 141 -2.55 8.27 -15.02
C ALA A 141 -3.90 7.54 -15.10
N ALA A 142 -4.76 7.91 -16.06
CA ALA A 142 -6.02 7.23 -16.28
C ALA A 142 -5.81 5.75 -16.65
N PHE A 143 -4.92 5.45 -17.60
CA PHE A 143 -4.65 4.07 -17.99
C PHE A 143 -4.13 3.22 -16.83
N TYR A 144 -3.24 3.76 -15.98
CA TYR A 144 -2.79 3.03 -14.79
C TYR A 144 -3.91 2.90 -13.74
N ALA A 145 -4.69 3.96 -13.49
CA ALA A 145 -5.77 3.95 -12.51
C ALA A 145 -6.85 2.90 -12.81
N PHE A 146 -7.11 2.64 -14.10
CA PHE A 146 -8.11 1.68 -14.58
C PHE A 146 -7.50 0.34 -15.03
N ALA A 147 -6.20 0.12 -14.86
CA ALA A 147 -5.58 -1.15 -15.21
C ALA A 147 -6.00 -2.25 -14.23
N VAL A 148 -6.48 -3.37 -14.79
CA VAL A 148 -7.04 -4.48 -13.99
C VAL A 148 -6.01 -5.10 -13.05
N LEU A 149 -4.78 -5.30 -13.51
CA LEU A 149 -3.74 -5.96 -12.71
C LEU A 149 -3.31 -5.13 -11.48
N PRO A 150 -2.97 -3.83 -11.59
CA PRO A 150 -2.72 -2.99 -10.41
C PRO A 150 -3.90 -2.96 -9.43
N ILE A 151 -5.13 -2.84 -9.94
CA ILE A 151 -6.33 -2.89 -9.09
C ILE A 151 -6.41 -4.23 -8.35
N GLN A 152 -6.17 -5.35 -9.03
CA GLN A 152 -6.21 -6.66 -8.38
C GLN A 152 -5.13 -6.79 -7.29
N LEU A 153 -3.90 -6.38 -7.58
CA LEU A 153 -2.78 -6.48 -6.64
C LEU A 153 -2.97 -5.55 -5.43
N SER A 154 -3.58 -4.38 -5.61
CA SER A 154 -3.86 -3.45 -4.52
C SER A 154 -4.85 -3.97 -3.48
N HIS A 155 -5.61 -5.02 -3.82
CA HIS A 155 -6.56 -5.68 -2.91
C HIS A 155 -5.92 -6.75 -2.03
N PHE A 156 -4.63 -7.03 -2.23
CA PHE A 156 -3.84 -7.92 -1.38
C PHE A 156 -2.82 -7.11 -0.58
N TYR A 157 -2.58 -7.51 0.66
CA TYR A 157 -1.41 -7.08 1.40
C TYR A 157 -0.16 -7.78 0.84
N LYS A 158 0.55 -7.10 -0.06
CA LYS A 158 1.74 -7.62 -0.76
C LYS A 158 2.84 -6.57 -0.81
N GLU A 159 4.09 -7.01 -0.84
CA GLU A 159 5.28 -6.16 -0.98
C GLU A 159 5.33 -5.38 -2.29
N ASP A 160 4.83 -5.95 -3.41
CA ASP A 160 4.94 -5.37 -4.75
C ASP A 160 4.33 -3.95 -4.83
N THR A 161 3.18 -3.72 -4.19
CA THR A 161 2.48 -2.44 -4.25
C THR A 161 3.21 -1.32 -3.50
N PHE A 162 4.10 -1.66 -2.56
CA PHE A 162 4.94 -0.69 -1.85
C PHE A 162 6.22 -0.35 -2.62
N LEU A 163 6.56 -1.13 -3.64
CA LEU A 163 7.80 -0.99 -4.44
C LEU A 163 7.57 -0.37 -5.82
N ASN A 164 6.31 -0.24 -6.26
CA ASN A 164 5.91 0.22 -7.60
C ASN A 164 5.98 1.73 -7.85
#